data_AF-A0A371Q0B8-F1
#
_entry.id   AF-A0A371Q0B8-F1
#
_cell.length_a   1.000
_cell.length_b   1.000
_cell.length_c   1.000
_cell.angle_alpha   90.00
_cell.angle_beta   90.00
_cell.angle_gamma   90.00
#
_symmetry.space_group_name_H-M   'P 1'
#
loop_
_entity.id
_entity.type
_entity.pdbx_description
1 polymer ?
#
loop_
_entity_poly.entity_id
_entity_poly.type
_entity_poly.pdbx_seq_one_letter_code
_entity_poly.pdbx_strand_id
1 'polypeptide(L)'
;AGARGVPTPKDLAGLGRDRAAGQGAAGTGGGVQPAPAAGATLRWSSDKGWVERGGPVGEPSETAGLPTLAQLTSAEQRWADREEDITAVSGDPFEVGQVFARRWTERLSDSAHLQQLSTEYPRIPHRIDGELLRYAARFGLLAHKDDQIDEHDRYAIRAGFWREVDLRTAAEHAPAGD
;
A
#
# COMPACT_ATOMS: atom_id res chain seq x y z
N ALA A 1 30.18 39.55 -1.19
CA ALA A 1 29.84 38.41 -0.32
C ALA A 1 28.41 38.60 0.18
N GLY A 2 27.46 37.76 -0.24
CA GLY A 2 26.05 37.89 0.13
C GLY A 2 25.51 36.56 0.65
N ALA A 3 25.37 36.43 1.96
CA ALA A 3 24.69 35.30 2.59
C ALA A 3 23.18 35.60 2.64
N ARG A 4 22.40 35.00 1.72
CA ARG A 4 20.93 34.97 1.81
C ARG A 4 20.54 33.90 2.81
N GLY A 5 20.20 34.32 4.04
CA GLY A 5 19.53 33.47 5.02
C GLY A 5 18.08 33.20 4.60
N VAL A 6 17.63 31.97 4.81
CA VAL A 6 16.27 31.52 4.49
C VAL A 6 15.29 32.17 5.48
N PRO A 7 14.22 32.85 5.02
CA PRO A 7 13.32 33.57 5.92
C PRO A 7 12.49 32.62 6.77
N THR A 8 12.28 33.00 8.02
CA THR A 8 11.50 32.22 8.98
C THR A 8 10.00 32.48 8.79
N PRO A 9 9.11 31.58 9.26
CA PRO A 9 7.67 31.67 9.04
C PRO A 9 7.01 32.99 9.50
N LYS A 10 7.67 33.73 10.41
CA LYS A 10 7.22 35.03 10.91
C LYS A 10 7.37 36.15 9.87
N ASP A 11 8.34 36.04 8.96
CA ASP A 11 8.64 37.03 7.93
C ASP A 11 7.63 36.96 6.76
N LEU A 12 6.95 35.82 6.60
CA LEU A 12 5.92 35.63 5.57
C LEU A 12 4.55 36.19 5.98
N ALA A 13 4.29 36.33 7.29
CA ALA A 13 3.02 36.82 7.81
C ALA A 13 2.79 38.34 7.57
N GLY A 14 3.86 39.11 7.33
CA GLY A 14 3.77 40.54 6.98
C GLY A 14 3.38 40.79 5.52
N LEU A 15 3.83 39.93 4.60
CA LEU A 15 3.64 40.11 3.16
C LEU A 15 2.18 39.91 2.68
N GLY A 16 1.35 39.26 3.50
CA GLY A 16 -0.08 39.07 3.21
C GLY A 16 -0.94 40.30 3.45
N ARG A 17 -0.47 41.28 4.25
CA ARG A 17 -1.25 42.48 4.58
C ARG A 17 -1.12 43.59 3.54
N ASP A 18 0.01 43.66 2.84
CA ASP A 18 0.25 44.68 1.81
C ASP A 18 -0.34 44.30 0.44
N ARG A 19 -0.61 43.01 0.18
CA ARG A 19 -1.27 42.57 -1.06
C ARG A 19 -2.80 42.69 -1.02
N ALA A 20 -3.37 42.97 0.16
CA ALA A 20 -4.80 43.26 0.34
C ALA A 20 -5.15 44.76 0.19
N ALA A 21 -4.17 45.64 -0.04
CA ALA A 21 -4.36 47.08 -0.24
C ALA A 21 -4.10 47.52 -1.69
N GLY A 22 -4.43 46.69 -2.68
CA GLY A 22 -4.07 46.98 -4.06
C GLY A 22 -4.89 46.23 -5.10
N GLN A 23 -6.21 46.31 -5.04
CA GLN A 23 -7.07 46.29 -6.24
C GLN A 23 -8.51 46.63 -5.87
N GLY A 24 -8.98 47.77 -6.37
CA GLY A 24 -10.41 48.10 -6.41
C GLY A 24 -10.72 49.56 -6.13
N ALA A 25 -10.35 50.47 -7.04
CA ALA A 25 -11.15 51.69 -7.20
C ALA A 25 -12.51 51.25 -7.77
N ALA A 26 -13.49 51.08 -6.89
CA ALA A 26 -14.89 50.94 -7.23
C ALA A 26 -15.42 52.30 -7.70
N GLY A 27 -15.92 52.33 -8.93
CA GLY A 27 -17.14 53.07 -9.21
C GLY A 27 -18.33 52.20 -8.81
N THR A 28 -19.38 52.85 -8.30
CA THR A 28 -20.69 52.34 -7.87
C THR A 28 -20.79 51.87 -6.42
N GLY A 29 -21.58 52.62 -5.65
CA GLY A 29 -21.88 52.37 -4.25
C GLY A 29 -23.07 51.43 -4.03
N GLY A 30 -23.30 51.14 -2.75
CA GLY A 30 -24.45 50.40 -2.24
C GLY A 30 -24.00 49.40 -1.17
N GLY A 31 -24.24 49.71 0.10
CA GLY A 31 -23.67 48.99 1.24
C GLY A 31 -24.34 47.66 1.61
N VAL A 32 -23.68 46.93 2.53
CA VAL A 32 -24.21 46.13 3.66
C VAL A 32 -22.99 45.56 4.43
N GLN A 33 -23.13 45.42 5.75
CA GLN A 33 -22.10 45.06 6.74
C GLN A 33 -21.47 43.65 6.57
N PRO A 34 -20.26 43.39 7.13
CA PRO A 34 -19.55 42.13 6.99
C PRO A 34 -20.01 41.05 7.99
N ALA A 35 -20.25 39.83 7.50
CA ALA A 35 -20.44 38.63 8.31
C ALA A 35 -19.08 38.04 8.76
N PRO A 36 -18.98 37.43 9.97
CA PRO A 36 -17.74 36.80 10.42
C PRO A 36 -17.49 35.48 9.67
N ALA A 37 -16.36 35.38 8.98
CA ALA A 37 -15.92 34.17 8.31
C ALA A 37 -15.62 33.06 9.34
N ALA A 38 -16.50 32.06 9.39
CA ALA A 38 -16.34 30.85 10.18
C ALA A 38 -15.18 29.98 9.64
N GLY A 39 -14.56 29.25 10.57
CA GLY A 39 -13.31 28.51 10.44
C GLY A 39 -13.07 27.77 9.11
N ALA A 40 -11.93 28.07 8.50
CA ALA A 40 -11.32 27.25 7.47
C ALA A 40 -10.72 25.98 8.12
N THR A 41 -11.57 25.02 8.47
CA THR A 41 -11.12 23.64 8.62
C THR A 41 -10.88 23.08 7.22
N LEU A 42 -9.61 22.84 6.90
CA LEU A 42 -9.22 22.08 5.71
C LEU A 42 -9.78 20.66 5.84
N ARG A 43 -11.01 20.47 5.36
CA ARG A 43 -11.59 19.14 5.16
C ARG A 43 -10.94 18.57 3.91
N TRP A 44 -10.09 17.57 4.07
CA TRP A 44 -9.68 16.69 2.98
C TRP A 44 -10.93 16.01 2.40
N SER A 45 -11.63 16.68 1.49
CA SER A 45 -12.71 16.06 0.72
C SER A 45 -12.04 15.15 -0.33
N SER A 46 -11.88 13.88 0.04
CA SER A 46 -11.62 12.80 -0.89
C SER A 46 -12.90 12.51 -1.69
N ASP A 47 -13.29 13.44 -2.57
CA ASP A 47 -14.40 13.28 -3.53
C ASP A 47 -13.83 13.25 -4.95
N LYS A 48 -12.93 12.30 -5.19
CA LYS A 48 -12.51 11.93 -6.53
C LYS A 48 -12.74 10.43 -6.65
N GLY A 49 -13.91 10.09 -7.18
CA GLY A 49 -14.34 8.72 -7.42
C GLY A 49 -13.24 7.95 -8.14
N TRP A 50 -12.89 6.81 -7.55
CA TRP A 50 -12.03 5.83 -8.21
C TRP A 50 -12.73 5.40 -9.49
N VAL A 51 -12.14 5.76 -10.62
CA VAL A 51 -12.60 5.39 -11.96
C VAL A 51 -12.40 3.89 -12.13
N GLU A 52 -13.51 3.15 -12.17
CA GLU A 52 -13.58 1.77 -12.65
C GLU A 52 -13.17 1.77 -14.13
N ARG A 53 -11.91 1.41 -14.40
CA ARG A 53 -11.41 1.25 -15.77
C ARG A 53 -11.78 -0.16 -16.22
N GLY A 54 -12.92 -0.25 -16.91
CA GLY A 54 -13.35 -1.45 -17.62
C GLY A 54 -12.29 -1.93 -18.62
N GLY A 55 -11.87 -3.18 -18.42
CA GLY A 55 -11.30 -4.07 -19.43
C GLY A 55 -11.99 -5.43 -19.32
N PRO A 56 -12.10 -6.23 -20.39
CA PRO A 56 -12.44 -7.64 -20.22
C PRO A 56 -11.22 -8.33 -19.57
N VAL A 57 -11.45 -9.38 -18.77
CA VAL A 57 -10.45 -10.15 -17.99
C VAL A 57 -10.30 -9.69 -16.53
N GLY A 58 -11.42 -9.68 -15.80
CA GLY A 58 -11.40 -9.78 -14.35
C GLY A 58 -11.20 -11.24 -13.94
N GLU A 59 -10.40 -11.48 -12.91
CA GLU A 59 -10.32 -12.80 -12.27
C GLU A 59 -11.73 -13.28 -11.87
N PRO A 60 -12.02 -14.60 -11.86
CA PRO A 60 -13.32 -15.08 -11.42
C PRO A 60 -13.65 -14.50 -10.05
N SER A 61 -14.90 -14.04 -9.84
CA SER A 61 -15.32 -13.34 -8.62
C SER A 61 -15.01 -14.12 -7.34
N GLU A 62 -14.91 -15.44 -7.41
CA GLU A 62 -14.47 -16.29 -6.31
C GLU A 62 -13.04 -15.94 -5.87
N THR A 63 -12.06 -15.90 -6.78
CA THR A 63 -10.66 -15.53 -6.44
C THR A 63 -10.50 -14.06 -6.03
N ALA A 64 -11.37 -13.17 -6.52
CA ALA A 64 -11.42 -11.78 -6.06
C ALA A 64 -11.82 -11.66 -4.57
N GLY A 65 -12.46 -12.70 -4.02
CA GLY A 65 -12.87 -12.80 -2.62
C GLY A 65 -11.73 -13.10 -1.64
N LEU A 66 -10.56 -13.57 -2.11
CA LEU A 66 -9.45 -13.89 -1.22
C LEU A 66 -8.95 -12.65 -0.47
N PRO A 67 -8.78 -12.72 0.87
CA PRO A 67 -8.30 -11.60 1.65
C PRO A 67 -6.81 -11.36 1.39
N THR A 68 -6.40 -10.09 1.37
CA THR A 68 -4.99 -9.69 1.29
C THR A 68 -4.32 -9.74 2.67
N LEU A 69 -3.01 -9.93 2.73
CA LEU A 69 -2.25 -9.90 3.99
C LEU A 69 -2.49 -8.60 4.74
N ALA A 70 -2.54 -7.47 4.04
CA ALA A 70 -2.83 -6.16 4.59
C ALA A 70 -4.21 -6.08 5.24
N GLN A 71 -5.23 -6.79 4.73
CA GLN A 71 -6.55 -6.85 5.36
C GLN A 71 -6.55 -7.71 6.61
N LEU A 72 -5.75 -8.78 6.63
CA LEU A 72 -5.63 -9.72 7.74
C LEU A 72 -4.76 -9.17 8.89
N THR A 73 -4.02 -8.09 8.65
CA THR A 73 -2.97 -7.61 9.57
C THR A 73 -3.30 -6.26 10.19
N SER A 74 -3.30 -6.19 11.52
CA SER A 74 -3.47 -4.95 12.28
C SER A 74 -2.29 -3.98 12.05
N ALA A 75 -2.47 -2.70 12.40
CA ALA A 75 -1.40 -1.71 12.28
C ALA A 75 -0.18 -2.05 13.16
N GLU A 76 -0.44 -2.49 14.39
CA GLU A 76 0.60 -2.91 15.35
C GLU A 76 1.36 -4.14 14.86
N GLN A 77 0.64 -5.18 14.42
CA GLN A 77 1.27 -6.38 13.89
C GLN A 77 2.09 -6.09 12.62
N ARG A 78 1.59 -5.23 11.75
CA ARG A 78 2.33 -4.81 10.53
C ARG A 78 3.64 -4.10 10.88
N TRP A 79 3.69 -3.39 12.01
CA TRP A 79 4.93 -2.79 12.49
C TRP A 79 5.88 -3.86 13.04
N ALA A 80 5.38 -4.79 13.86
CA ALA A 80 6.18 -5.91 14.37
C ALA A 80 6.77 -6.79 13.25
N ASP A 81 5.94 -7.16 12.26
CA ASP A 81 6.36 -7.90 11.07
C ASP A 81 7.47 -7.19 10.31
N ARG A 82 7.39 -5.86 10.22
CA ARG A 82 8.39 -5.05 9.55
C ARG A 82 9.71 -5.06 10.31
N GLU A 83 9.68 -5.04 11.63
CA GLU A 83 10.90 -5.11 12.43
C GLU A 83 11.58 -6.48 12.26
N GLU A 84 10.79 -7.55 12.21
CA GLU A 84 11.27 -8.89 11.88
C GLU A 84 11.82 -8.96 10.44
N ASP A 85 11.14 -8.35 9.46
CA ASP A 85 11.61 -8.29 8.07
C ASP A 85 13.02 -7.68 7.98
N ILE A 86 13.29 -6.63 8.78
CA ILE A 86 14.56 -5.92 8.76
C ILE A 86 15.69 -6.76 9.37
N THR A 87 15.40 -7.54 10.40
CA THR A 87 16.42 -8.17 11.26
C THR A 87 16.61 -9.65 11.01
N ALA A 88 15.60 -10.35 10.50
CA ALA A 88 15.58 -11.82 10.42
C ALA A 88 15.52 -12.38 8.99
N VAL A 89 15.16 -11.57 7.99
CA VAL A 89 15.02 -12.03 6.60
C VAL A 89 16.24 -11.61 5.80
N SER A 90 16.86 -12.55 5.09
CA SER A 90 18.15 -12.34 4.40
C SER A 90 18.05 -11.44 3.15
N GLY A 91 16.82 -11.20 2.69
CA GLY A 91 16.54 -10.50 1.44
C GLY A 91 16.60 -11.42 0.21
N ASP A 92 16.81 -12.72 0.37
CA ASP A 92 16.71 -13.69 -0.73
C ASP A 92 15.28 -13.72 -1.31
N PRO A 93 15.10 -13.60 -2.64
CA PRO A 93 13.77 -13.51 -3.26
C PRO A 93 12.89 -14.71 -2.93
N PHE A 94 13.48 -15.92 -2.89
CA PHE A 94 12.74 -17.15 -2.61
C PHE A 94 12.32 -17.23 -1.14
N GLU A 95 13.18 -16.82 -0.20
CA GLU A 95 12.83 -16.68 1.22
C GLU A 95 11.71 -15.65 1.44
N VAL A 96 11.80 -14.48 0.80
CA VAL A 96 10.79 -13.42 0.88
C VAL A 96 9.42 -13.94 0.45
N GLY A 97 9.36 -14.74 -0.62
CA GLY A 97 8.14 -15.42 -1.06
C GLY A 97 7.54 -16.34 0.02
N GLN A 98 8.39 -17.14 0.68
CA GLN A 98 7.96 -18.03 1.77
C GLN A 98 7.46 -17.26 2.99
N VAL A 99 8.17 -16.22 3.43
CA VAL A 99 7.78 -15.43 4.62
C VAL A 99 6.42 -14.77 4.40
N PHE A 100 6.17 -14.23 3.22
CA PHE A 100 4.87 -13.67 2.86
C PHE A 100 3.77 -14.74 2.94
N ALA A 101 3.97 -15.87 2.26
CA ALA A 101 3.00 -16.97 2.23
C ALA A 101 2.71 -17.51 3.63
N ARG A 102 3.75 -17.68 4.45
CA ARG A 102 3.64 -18.15 5.84
C ARG A 102 2.75 -17.23 6.66
N ARG A 103 3.04 -15.92 6.66
CA ARG A 103 2.26 -14.94 7.42
C ARG A 103 0.84 -14.81 6.92
N TRP A 104 0.65 -14.89 5.60
CA TRP A 104 -0.67 -14.86 5.01
C TRP A 104 -1.51 -16.06 5.45
N THR A 105 -0.97 -17.28 5.30
CA THR A 105 -1.65 -18.51 5.72
C THR A 105 -1.88 -18.59 7.23
N GLU A 106 -0.93 -18.17 8.07
CA GLU A 106 -1.09 -18.13 9.53
C GLU A 106 -2.20 -17.19 10.00
N ARG A 107 -2.56 -16.20 9.19
CA ARG A 107 -3.60 -15.22 9.51
C ARG A 107 -4.93 -15.51 8.83
N LEU A 108 -4.97 -16.51 7.95
CA LEU A 108 -6.25 -17.00 7.43
C LEU A 108 -7.00 -17.70 8.56
N SER A 109 -8.19 -17.20 8.86
CA SER A 109 -9.10 -17.84 9.81
C SER A 109 -9.87 -19.01 9.19
N ASP A 110 -9.88 -19.11 7.85
CA ASP A 110 -10.66 -20.09 7.09
C ASP A 110 -9.76 -20.84 6.09
N SER A 111 -9.55 -22.13 6.33
CA SER A 111 -8.77 -23.03 5.47
C SER A 111 -9.40 -23.22 4.09
N ALA A 112 -10.69 -22.90 3.89
CA ALA A 112 -11.31 -22.93 2.56
C ALA A 112 -10.65 -21.93 1.61
N HIS A 113 -10.20 -20.77 2.10
CA HIS A 113 -9.45 -19.81 1.28
C HIS A 113 -8.08 -20.35 0.83
N LEU A 114 -7.44 -21.19 1.65
CA LEU A 114 -6.18 -21.84 1.28
C LEU A 114 -6.42 -22.88 0.19
N GLN A 115 -7.44 -23.74 0.35
CA GLN A 115 -7.82 -24.72 -0.67
C GLN A 115 -8.20 -24.05 -2.00
N GLN A 116 -8.97 -22.96 -1.94
CA GLN A 116 -9.33 -22.17 -3.11
C GLN A 116 -8.11 -21.54 -3.79
N LEU A 117 -7.13 -21.05 -3.04
CA LEU A 117 -5.88 -20.57 -3.63
C LEU A 117 -5.13 -21.71 -4.33
N SER A 118 -5.04 -22.88 -3.71
CA SER A 118 -4.30 -24.02 -4.25
C SER A 118 -4.82 -24.50 -5.61
N THR A 119 -6.09 -24.24 -5.96
CA THR A 119 -6.62 -24.57 -7.30
C THR A 119 -6.11 -23.66 -8.42
N GLU A 120 -5.56 -22.50 -8.08
CA GLU A 120 -5.03 -21.52 -9.05
C GLU A 120 -3.59 -21.82 -9.50
N TYR A 121 -2.93 -22.79 -8.87
CA TYR A 121 -1.56 -23.18 -9.22
C TYR A 121 -1.43 -23.53 -10.72
N PRO A 122 -0.41 -23.01 -11.44
CA PRO A 122 0.77 -22.29 -10.93
C PRO A 122 0.63 -20.76 -10.86
N ARG A 123 -0.55 -20.20 -11.18
CA ARG A 123 -0.78 -18.76 -11.25
C ARG A 123 -1.21 -18.21 -9.89
N ILE A 124 -0.51 -17.18 -9.40
CA ILE A 124 -0.97 -16.43 -8.22
C ILE A 124 -2.03 -15.41 -8.67
N PRO A 125 -3.19 -15.31 -7.98
CA PRO A 125 -4.18 -14.28 -8.25
C PRO A 125 -3.56 -12.88 -8.22
N HIS A 126 -3.93 -12.02 -9.18
CA HIS A 126 -3.28 -10.72 -9.41
C HIS A 126 -3.26 -9.84 -8.15
N ARG A 127 -4.33 -9.88 -7.35
CA ARG A 127 -4.43 -9.11 -6.11
C ARG A 127 -3.38 -9.53 -5.08
N ILE A 128 -3.16 -10.85 -4.95
CA ILE A 128 -2.19 -11.44 -4.04
C ILE A 128 -0.77 -11.28 -4.61
N ASP A 129 -0.57 -11.55 -5.91
CA ASP A 129 0.73 -11.35 -6.61
C ASP A 129 1.19 -9.89 -6.50
N GLY A 130 0.28 -8.94 -6.71
CA GLY A 130 0.60 -7.52 -6.58
C GLY A 130 0.97 -7.10 -5.15
N GLU A 131 0.37 -7.73 -4.14
CA GLU A 131 0.75 -7.50 -2.73
C GLU A 131 2.09 -8.16 -2.39
N LEU A 132 2.29 -9.39 -2.82
CA LEU A 132 3.53 -10.16 -2.68
C LEU A 132 4.72 -9.37 -3.27
N LEU A 133 4.60 -8.85 -4.48
CA LEU A 133 5.66 -8.06 -5.11
C LEU A 133 5.88 -6.72 -4.41
N ARG A 134 4.84 -6.05 -3.91
CA ARG A 134 4.99 -4.83 -3.07
C ARG A 134 5.67 -5.13 -1.73
N TYR A 135 5.41 -6.28 -1.14
CA TYR A 135 6.10 -6.73 0.06
C TYR A 135 7.57 -6.99 -0.23
N ALA A 136 7.87 -7.71 -1.31
CA ALA A 136 9.23 -8.02 -1.74
C ALA A 136 10.09 -6.79 -2.06
N ALA A 137 9.48 -5.74 -2.63
CA ALA A 137 10.17 -4.49 -2.92
C ALA A 137 10.79 -3.81 -1.66
N ARG A 138 10.30 -4.13 -0.46
CA ARG A 138 10.83 -3.59 0.80
C ARG A 138 12.22 -4.12 1.17
N PHE A 139 12.62 -5.25 0.60
CA PHE A 139 13.91 -5.91 0.86
C PHE A 139 15.03 -5.43 -0.07
N GLY A 140 14.80 -4.38 -0.86
CA GLY A 140 15.80 -3.88 -1.80
C GLY A 140 15.95 -4.72 -3.07
N LEU A 141 15.00 -5.63 -3.34
CA LEU A 141 14.90 -6.45 -4.55
C LEU A 141 14.58 -5.65 -5.83
N LEU A 142 14.77 -4.34 -5.81
CA LEU A 142 14.55 -3.45 -6.94
C LEU A 142 15.88 -3.29 -7.70
N ALA A 143 16.02 -3.98 -8.83
CA ALA A 143 17.27 -4.16 -9.56
C ALA A 143 17.77 -2.95 -10.38
N HIS A 144 17.29 -1.73 -10.09
CA HIS A 144 17.69 -0.40 -10.63
C HIS A 144 16.83 0.28 -11.71
N LYS A 145 17.05 1.61 -11.73
CA LYS A 145 16.52 2.73 -12.52
C LYS A 145 15.02 3.01 -12.52
N ASP A 146 14.17 1.98 -12.51
CA ASP A 146 12.71 2.15 -12.63
C ASP A 146 11.93 1.51 -11.46
N ASP A 147 12.57 1.26 -10.32
CA ASP A 147 11.97 0.60 -9.15
C ASP A 147 11.28 -0.74 -9.50
N GLN A 148 11.89 -1.52 -10.40
CA GLN A 148 11.38 -2.83 -10.84
C GLN A 148 12.18 -3.97 -10.20
N ILE A 149 11.45 -4.98 -9.73
CA ILE A 149 12.03 -6.30 -9.40
C ILE A 149 12.40 -6.96 -10.72
N ASP A 150 13.63 -7.48 -10.85
CA ASP A 150 14.03 -8.17 -12.06
C ASP A 150 13.22 -9.45 -12.26
N GLU A 151 13.19 -9.93 -13.49
CA GLU A 151 12.35 -11.05 -13.86
C GLU A 151 12.75 -12.36 -13.17
N HIS A 152 14.05 -12.57 -12.88
CA HIS A 152 14.52 -13.76 -12.19
C HIS A 152 14.04 -13.78 -10.74
N ASP A 153 14.19 -12.65 -10.04
CA ASP A 153 13.72 -12.47 -8.67
C ASP A 153 12.20 -12.62 -8.58
N ARG A 154 11.44 -12.11 -9.56
CA ARG A 154 9.99 -12.33 -9.62
C ARG A 154 9.62 -13.80 -9.69
N TYR A 155 10.32 -14.60 -10.50
CA TYR A 155 10.08 -16.04 -10.53
C TYR A 155 10.48 -16.72 -9.22
N ALA A 156 11.61 -16.33 -8.62
CA ALA A 156 12.06 -16.89 -7.35
C ALA A 156 11.08 -16.57 -6.19
N ILE A 157 10.56 -15.34 -6.11
CA ILE A 157 9.54 -14.93 -5.13
C ILE A 157 8.27 -15.79 -5.28
N ARG A 158 7.77 -15.94 -6.51
CA ARG A 158 6.57 -16.75 -6.77
C ARG A 158 6.81 -18.24 -6.47
N ALA A 159 8.00 -18.75 -6.76
CA ALA A 159 8.37 -20.12 -6.44
C ALA A 159 8.42 -20.34 -4.91
N GLY A 160 8.99 -19.40 -4.16
CA GLY A 160 9.02 -19.43 -2.70
C GLY A 160 7.63 -19.38 -2.08
N PHE A 161 6.75 -18.52 -2.63
CA PHE A 161 5.35 -18.45 -2.24
C PHE A 161 4.65 -19.80 -2.37
N TRP A 162 4.69 -20.41 -3.55
CA TRP A 162 4.03 -21.70 -3.77
C TRP A 162 4.65 -22.82 -2.95
N ARG A 163 5.98 -22.81 -2.75
CA ARG A 163 6.63 -23.81 -1.89
C ARG A 163 6.07 -23.81 -0.47
N GLU A 164 5.87 -22.64 0.14
CA GLU A 164 5.29 -22.55 1.48
C GLU A 164 3.81 -22.94 1.50
N VAL A 165 3.03 -22.50 0.50
CA VAL A 165 1.61 -22.89 0.37
C VAL A 165 1.44 -24.41 0.23
N ASP A 166 2.29 -25.05 -0.56
CA ASP A 166 2.30 -26.52 -0.72
C ASP A 166 2.64 -27.22 0.60
N LEU A 167 3.64 -26.72 1.34
CA LEU A 167 4.02 -27.27 2.65
C LEU A 167 2.86 -27.18 3.65
N ARG A 168 2.15 -26.05 3.68
CA ARG A 168 0.99 -25.84 4.57
C ARG A 168 -0.20 -26.69 4.17
N THR A 169 -0.51 -26.74 2.87
CA THR A 169 -1.60 -27.57 2.34
C THR A 169 -1.32 -29.05 2.63
N ALA A 170 -0.08 -29.52 2.45
CA ALA A 170 0.30 -30.89 2.79
C ALA A 170 0.17 -31.19 4.29
N ALA A 171 0.52 -30.22 5.16
CA ALA A 171 0.36 -30.35 6.60
C ALA A 171 -1.12 -30.42 7.04
N GLU A 172 -2.02 -29.67 6.40
CA GLU A 172 -3.48 -29.75 6.66
C GLU A 172 -4.06 -31.11 6.23
N HIS A 173 -3.51 -31.72 5.18
CA HIS A 173 -3.97 -33.02 4.67
C HIS A 173 -3.38 -34.23 5.42
N ALA A 174 -2.32 -34.03 6.22
CA ALA A 174 -1.83 -35.07 7.11
C ALA A 174 -2.80 -35.18 8.31
N PRO A 175 -3.58 -36.27 8.44
CA PRO A 175 -4.43 -36.43 9.60
C PRO A 175 -3.54 -36.45 10.85
N ALA A 176 -3.96 -35.73 11.90
CA ALA A 176 -3.39 -35.86 13.23
C ALA A 176 -3.51 -37.33 13.63
N GLY A 177 -2.41 -38.08 13.46
CA GLY A 177 -2.34 -39.49 13.77
C GLY A 177 -2.56 -39.70 15.27
N ASP A 178 -3.49 -40.61 15.55
CA ASP A 178 -3.85 -41.29 16.80
C ASP A 178 -2.91 -41.08 18.01
#